data_AF-A0A7K3XB95-F1
#
_entry.id   AF-A0A7K3XB95-F1
#
_cell.length_a   1.000
_cell.length_b   1.000
_cell.length_c   1.000
_cell.angle_alpha   90.00
_cell.angle_beta   90.00
_cell.angle_gamma   90.00
#
_symmetry.space_group_name_H-M   'P 1'
#
loop_
_entity.id
_entity.type
_entity.pdbx_description
1 polymer ?
#
loop_
_entity_poly.entity_id
_entity_poly.type
_entity_poly.pdbx_seq_one_letter_code
_entity_poly.pdbx_strand_id
1 'polypeptide(L)'
;MTTRPTRATVAGRAYLDLQNLARRTGRPTDELHQVYALEGFLARLALSPNADRLVLKGGVLMAAYAARRPTRDVDLQGRWMSNDTDHVLRVVREVASQPLDDGLVFDAATAIAETIRDDDVYSGVRVNLTGSLAVARLTFHVDVNVGDRSGPIRSPSSFPACSTGKS
;
A
#
# COMPACT_ATOMS: atom_id res chain seq x y z
N MET A 1 29.80 -2.75 9.60
CA MET A 1 29.76 -4.23 9.58
C MET A 1 28.31 -4.66 9.48
N THR A 2 27.91 -5.30 8.38
CA THR A 2 26.54 -5.79 8.24
C THR A 2 26.45 -7.16 8.92
N THR A 3 25.82 -7.21 10.09
CA THR A 3 25.67 -8.46 10.87
C THR A 3 24.79 -9.43 10.10
N ARG A 4 25.20 -10.70 10.03
CA ARG A 4 24.42 -11.76 9.36
C ARG A 4 23.03 -11.90 10.01
N PRO A 5 21.94 -12.02 9.22
CA PRO A 5 20.60 -12.27 9.77
C PRO A 5 20.57 -13.56 10.60
N THR A 6 19.95 -13.49 11.77
CA THR A 6 19.71 -14.65 12.65
C THR A 6 18.22 -14.78 12.96
N ARG A 7 17.77 -15.95 13.39
CA ARG A 7 16.37 -16.15 13.81
C ARG A 7 16.03 -15.54 15.18
N ALA A 8 16.97 -14.84 15.83
CA ALA A 8 16.75 -14.23 17.13
C ALA A 8 15.79 -13.03 17.06
N THR A 9 15.78 -12.28 15.95
CA THR A 9 14.91 -11.11 15.74
C THR A 9 13.75 -11.43 14.79
N VAL A 10 12.67 -10.66 14.86
CA VAL A 10 11.52 -10.77 13.95
C VAL A 10 11.96 -10.55 12.49
N ALA A 11 12.69 -9.45 12.24
CA ALA A 11 13.24 -9.14 10.93
C ALA A 11 14.14 -10.25 10.37
N GLY A 12 14.97 -10.85 11.22
CA GLY A 12 15.86 -11.93 10.80
C GLY A 12 15.12 -13.24 10.53
N ARG A 13 14.04 -13.54 11.28
CA ARG A 13 13.15 -14.67 10.96
C ARG A 13 12.46 -14.47 9.62
N ALA A 14 11.78 -13.34 9.42
CA ALA A 14 11.09 -13.01 8.17
C ALA A 14 12.04 -13.06 6.97
N TYR A 15 13.22 -12.45 7.07
CA TYR A 15 14.26 -12.50 6.04
C TYR A 15 14.67 -13.94 5.69
N LEU A 16 14.97 -14.77 6.68
CA LEU A 16 15.41 -16.15 6.46
C LEU A 16 14.28 -17.03 5.92
N ASP A 17 13.04 -16.79 6.34
CA ASP A 17 11.86 -17.51 5.88
C ASP A 17 11.53 -17.19 4.43
N LEU A 18 11.64 -15.92 4.02
CA LEU A 18 11.49 -15.48 2.63
C LEU A 18 12.62 -16.01 1.74
N GLN A 19 13.87 -16.01 2.23
CA GLN A 19 14.99 -16.62 1.52
C GLN A 19 14.78 -18.13 1.31
N ASN A 20 14.26 -18.83 2.32
CA ASN A 20 13.95 -20.26 2.20
C ASN A 20 12.76 -20.51 1.26
N LEU A 21 11.74 -19.66 1.30
CA LEU A 21 10.61 -19.73 0.38
C LEU A 21 11.07 -19.55 -1.07
N ALA A 22 11.89 -18.53 -1.34
CA ALA A 22 12.50 -18.26 -2.64
C ALA A 22 13.21 -19.49 -3.22
N ARG A 23 14.05 -20.15 -2.41
CA ARG A 23 14.75 -21.39 -2.79
C ARG A 23 13.78 -22.52 -3.14
N ARG A 24 12.73 -22.73 -2.35
CA ARG A 24 11.74 -23.80 -2.56
C ARG A 24 10.88 -23.56 -3.81
N THR A 25 10.57 -22.31 -4.11
CA THR A 25 9.70 -21.94 -5.24
C THR A 25 10.47 -21.60 -6.51
N GLY A 26 11.80 -21.63 -6.49
CA GLY A 26 12.65 -21.19 -7.60
C GLY A 26 12.45 -19.72 -7.97
N ARG A 27 12.13 -18.87 -6.98
CA ARG A 27 11.90 -17.43 -7.17
C ARG A 27 13.11 -16.62 -6.72
N PRO A 28 13.35 -15.43 -7.30
CA PRO A 28 14.30 -14.47 -6.78
C PRO A 28 13.94 -14.05 -5.33
N THR A 29 14.96 -13.95 -4.46
CA THR A 29 14.74 -13.60 -3.05
C THR A 29 14.32 -12.14 -2.87
N ASP A 30 14.83 -11.25 -3.71
CA ASP A 30 14.46 -9.84 -3.78
C ASP A 30 12.98 -9.63 -4.14
N GLU A 31 12.44 -10.45 -5.05
CA GLU A 31 11.00 -10.43 -5.39
C GLU A 31 10.12 -10.70 -4.17
N LEU A 32 10.45 -11.73 -3.36
CA LEU A 32 9.67 -12.05 -2.17
C LEU A 32 9.83 -11.00 -1.06
N HIS A 33 11.03 -10.43 -0.90
CA HIS A 33 11.23 -9.30 0.01
C HIS A 33 10.42 -8.08 -0.43
N GLN A 34 10.34 -7.82 -1.74
CA GLN A 34 9.59 -6.73 -2.31
C GLN A 34 8.09 -6.90 -2.03
N VAL A 35 7.52 -8.07 -2.34
CA VAL A 35 6.11 -8.37 -2.05
C VAL A 35 5.82 -8.21 -0.55
N TYR A 36 6.68 -8.75 0.31
CA TYR A 36 6.54 -8.62 1.76
C TYR A 36 6.53 -7.16 2.22
N ALA A 37 7.34 -6.30 1.62
CA ALA A 37 7.34 -4.87 1.90
C ALA A 37 6.02 -4.20 1.50
N LEU A 38 5.48 -4.53 0.33
CA LEU A 38 4.19 -4.01 -0.13
C LEU A 38 3.04 -4.47 0.78
N GLU A 39 3.02 -5.75 1.15
CA GLU A 39 2.06 -6.30 2.11
C GLU A 39 2.18 -5.62 3.49
N GLY A 40 3.40 -5.41 3.98
CA GLY A 40 3.65 -4.71 5.24
C GLY A 40 3.20 -3.25 5.23
N PHE A 41 3.31 -2.56 4.08
CA PHE A 41 2.75 -1.21 3.92
C PHE A 41 1.21 -1.25 3.94
N LEU A 42 0.58 -2.20 3.24
CA LEU A 42 -0.87 -2.34 3.22
C LEU A 42 -1.45 -2.74 4.60
N ALA A 43 -0.75 -3.60 5.34
CA ALA A 43 -1.13 -3.94 6.71
C ALA A 43 -1.10 -2.70 7.62
N ARG A 44 -0.08 -1.85 7.48
CA ARG A 44 -0.01 -0.55 8.16
C ARG A 44 -1.12 0.40 7.72
N LEU A 45 -1.47 0.43 6.43
CA LEU A 45 -2.59 1.23 5.93
C LEU A 45 -3.90 0.83 6.60
N ALA A 46 -4.18 -0.48 6.68
CA ALA A 46 -5.38 -1.01 7.32
C ALA A 46 -5.49 -0.69 8.81
N LEU A 47 -4.35 -0.52 9.50
CA LEU A 47 -4.30 -0.11 10.92
C LEU A 47 -4.31 1.41 11.10
N SER A 48 -4.11 2.18 10.03
CA SER A 48 -4.01 3.64 10.10
C SER A 48 -5.38 4.31 10.12
N PRO A 49 -5.46 5.56 10.62
CA PRO A 49 -6.65 6.41 10.47
C PRO A 49 -7.06 6.69 9.00
N ASN A 50 -6.20 6.35 8.03
CA ASN A 50 -6.40 6.60 6.61
C ASN A 50 -6.98 5.38 5.86
N ALA A 51 -7.30 4.28 6.56
CA ALA A 51 -7.81 3.04 5.96
C ALA A 51 -9.06 3.25 5.07
N ASP A 52 -9.99 4.12 5.48
CA ASP A 52 -11.21 4.41 4.72
C ASP A 52 -11.00 5.44 3.59
N ARG A 53 -9.87 6.16 3.63
CA ARG A 53 -9.53 7.23 2.68
C ARG A 53 -8.70 6.74 1.50
N LEU A 54 -7.95 5.66 1.68
CA LEU A 54 -7.11 5.08 0.64
C LEU A 54 -7.57 3.67 0.34
N VAL A 55 -8.13 3.47 -0.85
CA VAL A 55 -8.64 2.17 -1.29
C VAL A 55 -7.69 1.58 -2.32
N LEU A 56 -7.19 0.37 -2.06
CA LEU A 56 -6.36 -0.37 -3.01
C LEU A 56 -7.06 -0.50 -4.37
N LYS A 57 -6.44 0.04 -5.42
CA LYS A 57 -6.89 -0.09 -6.79
C LYS A 57 -6.24 -1.31 -7.43
N GLY A 58 -7.09 -2.21 -7.90
CA GLY A 58 -6.67 -3.37 -8.68
C GLY A 58 -6.15 -4.53 -7.84
N GLY A 59 -6.38 -5.75 -8.34
CA GLY A 59 -5.76 -6.96 -7.84
C GLY A 59 -4.27 -7.05 -8.23
N VAL A 60 -3.54 -5.94 -8.35
CA VAL A 60 -2.16 -5.90 -8.88
C VAL A 60 -1.21 -6.69 -8.00
N LEU A 61 -1.33 -6.60 -6.68
CA LEU A 61 -0.52 -7.43 -5.78
C LEU A 61 -0.79 -8.93 -6.03
N MET A 62 -2.06 -9.31 -6.18
CA MET A 62 -2.49 -10.69 -6.43
C MET A 62 -2.15 -11.18 -7.84
N ALA A 63 -2.30 -10.32 -8.84
CA ALA A 63 -2.04 -10.58 -10.25
C ALA A 63 -0.53 -10.59 -10.53
N ALA A 64 0.26 -9.74 -9.89
CA ALA A 64 1.72 -9.78 -9.92
C ALA A 64 2.25 -11.05 -9.24
N TYR A 65 1.66 -11.44 -8.11
CA TYR A 65 1.98 -12.71 -7.46
C TYR A 65 1.63 -13.92 -8.35
N ALA A 66 0.46 -13.91 -9.00
CA ALA A 66 0.03 -14.97 -9.92
C ALA A 66 0.83 -14.98 -11.24
N ALA A 67 1.20 -13.81 -11.76
CA ALA A 67 1.89 -13.65 -13.03
C ALA A 67 3.43 -13.57 -12.90
N ARG A 68 3.98 -13.69 -11.68
CA ARG A 68 5.41 -13.59 -11.37
C ARG A 68 6.05 -12.31 -11.92
N ARG A 69 5.31 -11.21 -11.91
CA ARG A 69 5.84 -9.91 -12.34
C ARG A 69 6.51 -9.22 -11.15
N PRO A 70 7.71 -8.64 -11.32
CA PRO A 70 8.23 -7.71 -10.34
C PRO A 70 7.27 -6.52 -10.21
N THR A 71 6.65 -6.35 -9.05
CA THR A 71 5.87 -5.16 -8.69
C THR A 71 6.65 -4.40 -7.62
N ARG A 72 6.69 -3.08 -7.75
CA ARG A 72 7.39 -2.19 -6.81
C ARG A 72 6.45 -1.07 -6.34
N ASP A 73 5.16 -1.27 -6.55
CA ASP A 73 4.16 -0.24 -6.61
C ASP A 73 2.89 -0.68 -5.88
N VAL A 74 2.32 0.26 -5.13
CA VAL A 74 0.99 0.13 -4.53
C VAL A 74 0.10 1.21 -5.12
N ASP A 75 -0.89 0.81 -5.93
CA ASP A 75 -1.88 1.73 -6.49
C ASP A 75 -3.05 1.94 -5.52
N LEU A 76 -3.28 3.18 -5.11
CA LEU A 76 -4.35 3.56 -4.20
C LEU A 76 -5.25 4.61 -4.84
N GLN A 77 -6.55 4.49 -4.59
CA GLN A 77 -7.52 5.55 -4.80
C GLN A 77 -7.71 6.35 -3.53
N GLY A 78 -7.41 7.65 -3.61
CA GLY A 78 -7.81 8.62 -2.61
C GLY A 78 -9.29 8.95 -2.66
N ARG A 79 -9.99 8.84 -1.53
CA ARG A 79 -11.37 9.25 -1.31
C ARG A 79 -11.40 10.44 -0.36
N TRP A 80 -12.12 11.50 -0.75
CA TRP A 80 -12.32 12.69 0.09
C TRP A 80 -11.01 13.34 0.56
N MET A 81 -9.96 13.26 -0.25
CA MET A 81 -8.63 13.79 0.05
C MET A 81 -8.18 14.77 -1.02
N SER A 82 -7.30 15.70 -0.65
CA SER A 82 -6.65 16.61 -1.59
C SER A 82 -5.67 15.84 -2.48
N ASN A 83 -5.55 16.23 -3.75
CA ASN A 83 -4.50 15.75 -4.65
C ASN A 83 -3.18 16.53 -4.50
N ASP A 84 -3.11 17.44 -3.52
CA ASP A 84 -1.90 18.16 -3.15
C ASP A 84 -0.76 17.19 -2.76
N THR A 85 0.38 17.33 -3.44
CA THR A 85 1.55 16.47 -3.28
C THR A 85 2.03 16.42 -1.82
N ASP A 86 2.04 17.55 -1.12
CA ASP A 86 2.45 17.60 0.28
C ASP A 86 1.45 16.90 1.20
N HIS A 87 0.15 17.02 0.93
CA HIS A 87 -0.88 16.30 1.65
C HIS A 87 -0.74 14.78 1.49
N VAL A 88 -0.61 14.30 0.26
CA VAL A 88 -0.42 12.87 -0.02
C VAL A 88 0.85 12.35 0.66
N LEU A 89 1.96 13.10 0.57
CA LEU A 89 3.21 12.73 1.23
C LEU A 89 3.04 12.57 2.74
N ARG A 90 2.34 13.50 3.40
CA ARG A 90 2.05 13.39 4.85
C ARG A 90 1.25 12.14 5.17
N VAL A 91 0.18 11.86 4.43
CA VAL A 91 -0.66 10.68 4.62
C VAL A 91 0.15 9.38 4.45
N VAL A 92 0.93 9.27 3.38
CA VAL A 92 1.75 8.07 3.12
C VAL A 92 2.82 7.89 4.21
N ARG A 93 3.41 8.99 4.72
CA ARG A 93 4.34 8.93 5.85
C ARG A 93 3.67 8.46 7.14
N GLU A 94 2.48 8.93 7.44
CA GLU A 94 1.68 8.49 8.60
C GLU A 94 1.38 6.99 8.54
N VAL A 95 1.02 6.49 7.35
CA VAL A 95 0.81 5.05 7.10
C VAL A 95 2.12 4.28 7.30
N ALA A 96 3.21 4.70 6.63
CA ALA A 96 4.49 4.00 6.71
C ALA A 96 5.06 3.96 8.15
N SER A 97 4.70 4.95 8.97
CA SER A 97 5.13 5.06 10.37
C SER A 97 4.28 4.27 11.36
N GLN A 98 3.20 3.60 10.92
CA GLN A 98 2.40 2.77 11.83
C GLN A 98 3.26 1.64 12.40
N PRO A 99 3.23 1.42 13.73
CA PRO A 99 3.98 0.35 14.35
C PRO A 99 3.38 -1.00 13.97
N LEU A 100 4.21 -1.91 13.48
CA LEU A 100 3.85 -3.29 13.19
C LEU A 100 5.05 -4.19 13.46
N ASP A 101 4.86 -5.28 14.21
CA ASP A 101 5.92 -6.22 14.57
C ASP A 101 6.13 -7.27 13.46
N ASP A 102 6.45 -6.79 12.26
CA ASP A 102 6.77 -7.60 11.07
C ASP A 102 8.27 -7.54 10.71
N GLY A 103 9.04 -6.75 11.45
CA GLY A 103 10.47 -6.57 11.22
C GLY A 103 10.81 -5.67 10.03
N LEU A 104 9.81 -5.08 9.36
CA LEU A 104 10.02 -4.04 8.35
C LEU A 104 10.24 -2.70 9.05
N VAL A 105 11.23 -1.96 8.55
CA VAL A 105 11.48 -0.58 8.94
C VAL A 105 11.40 0.28 7.69
N PHE A 106 10.39 1.14 7.61
CA PHE A 106 10.24 2.11 6.52
C PHE A 106 10.83 3.46 6.92
N ASP A 107 11.63 4.05 6.01
CA ASP A 107 12.26 5.34 6.21
C ASP A 107 11.31 6.46 5.78
N ALA A 108 10.18 6.61 6.48
CA ALA A 108 9.13 7.57 6.11
C ALA A 108 9.65 9.02 6.01
N ALA A 109 10.58 9.41 6.86
CA ALA A 109 11.16 10.76 6.89
C ALA A 109 11.88 11.14 5.58
N THR A 110 12.44 10.17 4.86
CA THR A 110 13.16 10.39 3.59
C THR A 110 12.27 10.19 2.37
N ALA A 111 10.97 9.89 2.56
CA ALA A 111 10.03 9.74 1.47
C ALA A 111 9.93 11.03 0.64
N ILE A 112 9.82 10.89 -0.68
CA ILE A 112 9.70 12.01 -1.62
C ILE A 112 8.47 11.79 -2.47
N ALA A 113 7.66 12.84 -2.63
CA ALA A 113 6.48 12.81 -3.48
C ALA A 113 6.71 13.60 -4.77
N GLU A 114 6.19 13.09 -5.87
CA GLU A 114 6.20 13.72 -7.18
C GLU A 114 4.83 13.61 -7.84
N THR A 115 4.47 14.63 -8.63
CA THR A 115 3.24 14.58 -9.41
C THR A 115 3.45 13.71 -10.64
N ILE A 116 2.57 12.73 -10.83
CA ILE A 116 2.52 11.93 -12.06
C ILE A 116 1.37 12.44 -12.92
N ARG A 117 1.64 12.62 -14.23
CA ARG A 117 0.62 13.01 -15.21
C ARG A 117 0.14 11.76 -15.91
N ASP A 118 -1.13 11.42 -15.71
CA ASP A 118 -1.83 10.52 -16.61
C ASP A 118 -2.39 11.36 -17.78
N ASP A 119 -2.45 10.78 -18.97
CA ASP A 119 -2.91 11.45 -20.20
C ASP A 119 -4.36 11.95 -20.12
N ASP A 120 -5.13 11.53 -19.10
CA ASP A 120 -6.50 11.93 -18.83
C ASP A 120 -6.61 12.79 -17.55
N VAL A 121 -6.51 14.14 -17.71
CA VAL A 121 -7.11 15.23 -16.90
C VAL A 121 -6.89 15.25 -15.36
N TYR A 122 -6.37 14.20 -14.74
CA TYR A 122 -6.16 14.05 -13.30
C TYR A 122 -4.68 13.81 -13.00
N SER A 123 -4.15 14.61 -12.07
CA SER A 123 -2.80 14.42 -11.54
C SER A 123 -2.84 13.42 -10.39
N GLY A 124 -2.16 12.29 -10.56
CA GLY A 124 -1.82 11.40 -9.46
C GLY A 124 -0.59 11.90 -8.70
N VAL A 125 -0.35 11.34 -7.52
CA VAL A 125 0.87 11.60 -6.74
C VAL A 125 1.57 10.29 -6.46
N ARG A 126 2.83 10.19 -6.85
CA ARG A 126 3.71 9.07 -6.54
C ARG A 126 4.55 9.42 -5.32
N VAL A 127 4.57 8.54 -4.32
CA VAL A 127 5.43 8.67 -3.15
C VAL A 127 6.46 7.56 -3.14
N ASN A 128 7.73 7.92 -3.28
CA ASN A 128 8.86 7.01 -3.21
C ASN A 128 9.23 6.74 -1.74
N LEU A 129 9.32 5.47 -1.37
CA LEU A 129 9.66 5.00 -0.03
C LEU A 129 10.87 4.07 -0.08
N THR A 130 11.69 4.16 0.96
CA THR A 130 12.76 3.20 1.24
C THR A 130 12.49 2.49 2.56
N GLY A 131 13.13 1.34 2.73
CA GLY A 131 13.09 0.63 3.99
C GLY A 131 14.08 -0.51 4.06
N SER A 132 13.94 -1.32 5.10
CA SER A 132 14.79 -2.49 5.30
C SER A 132 14.07 -3.63 5.97
N LEU A 133 14.56 -4.84 5.67
CA LEU A 133 14.23 -6.08 6.36
C LEU A 133 15.55 -6.80 6.69
N ALA A 134 15.96 -6.75 7.95
CA ALA A 134 17.30 -7.17 8.38
C ALA A 134 18.40 -6.51 7.54
N VAL A 135 19.06 -7.26 6.65
CA VAL A 135 20.13 -6.75 5.78
C VAL A 135 19.64 -6.39 4.36
N ALA A 136 18.40 -6.72 4.02
CA ALA A 136 17.79 -6.33 2.75
C ALA A 136 17.44 -4.84 2.76
N ARG A 137 17.77 -4.15 1.68
CA ARG A 137 17.30 -2.80 1.38
C ARG A 137 16.11 -2.90 0.43
N LEU A 138 15.08 -2.11 0.71
CA LEU A 138 13.81 -2.12 0.01
C LEU A 138 13.55 -0.74 -0.55
N THR A 139 13.00 -0.70 -1.75
CA THR A 139 12.54 0.52 -2.41
C THR A 139 11.22 0.23 -3.09
N PHE A 140 10.22 1.05 -2.85
CA PHE A 140 8.92 0.93 -3.50
C PHE A 140 8.27 2.29 -3.62
N HIS A 141 7.23 2.38 -4.43
CA HIS A 141 6.42 3.58 -4.54
C HIS A 141 4.96 3.30 -4.23
N VAL A 142 4.28 4.34 -3.79
CA VAL A 142 2.84 4.35 -3.54
C VAL A 142 2.25 5.39 -4.47
N ASP A 143 1.43 4.93 -5.40
CA ASP A 143 0.77 5.78 -6.38
C ASP A 143 -0.64 6.07 -5.91
N VAL A 144 -0.92 7.34 -5.61
CA VAL A 144 -2.21 7.79 -5.12
C VAL A 144 -2.88 8.58 -6.21
N ASN A 145 -3.92 7.99 -6.79
CA ASN A 145 -4.81 8.66 -7.71
C ASN A 145 -5.94 9.32 -6.93
N VAL A 146 -6.11 10.64 -7.11
CA VAL A 146 -7.18 11.41 -6.49
C VAL A 146 -8.08 11.91 -7.62
N GLY A 147 -9.26 11.30 -7.75
CA GLY A 147 -10.12 11.45 -8.92
C GLY A 147 -11.44 10.70 -8.74
N ASP A 148 -12.38 11.32 -8.04
CA ASP A 148 -13.65 11.83 -8.57
C ASP A 148 -14.47 12.36 -7.38
N ARG A 149 -15.11 13.51 -7.58
CA ARG A 149 -16.23 13.95 -6.75
C ARG A 149 -17.21 12.79 -6.79
N SER A 150 -17.66 12.32 -5.63
CA SER A 150 -18.85 11.49 -5.57
C SER A 150 -19.87 12.00 -6.58
N GLY A 151 -20.17 11.22 -7.63
CA GLY A 151 -21.47 11.33 -8.28
C GLY A 151 -22.52 11.41 -7.17
N PRO A 152 -23.57 12.23 -7.32
CA PRO A 152 -24.40 12.68 -6.21
C PRO A 152 -24.74 11.49 -5.32
N ILE A 153 -24.52 11.63 -4.01
CA ILE A 153 -25.04 10.69 -3.02
C ILE A 153 -26.47 10.38 -3.46
N ARG A 154 -26.72 9.16 -3.94
CA ARG A 154 -28.09 8.68 -4.07
C ARG A 154 -28.57 8.68 -2.63
N SER A 155 -29.33 9.72 -2.29
CA SER A 155 -30.17 9.72 -1.09
C SER A 155 -30.81 8.34 -1.02
N PRO A 156 -30.86 7.67 0.14
CA PRO A 156 -31.61 6.43 0.25
C PRO A 156 -33.00 6.73 -0.29
N SER A 157 -33.32 6.13 -1.44
CA SER A 157 -34.63 6.26 -2.05
C SER A 157 -35.59 5.82 -0.96
N SER A 158 -36.45 6.73 -0.50
CA SER A 158 -37.56 6.36 0.36
C SER A 158 -38.27 5.21 -0.35
N PHE A 159 -38.19 4.02 0.23
CA PHE A 159 -39.05 2.91 -0.18
C PHE A 159 -40.48 3.46 -0.15
N PRO A 160 -41.29 3.29 -1.22
CA PRO A 160 -42.69 3.66 -1.13
C PRO A 160 -43.29 2.79 -0.03
N ALA A 161 -43.83 3.45 1.00
CA ALA A 161 -44.58 2.78 2.03
C ALA A 161 -45.69 1.96 1.35
N CYS A 162 -45.68 0.65 1.62
CA CYS A 162 -46.78 -0.23 1.25
C CYS A 162 -48.03 0.30 1.96
N SER A 163 -48.88 1.02 1.24
CA SER A 163 -50.17 1.47 1.75
C SER A 163 -51.02 0.24 2.02
N THR A 164 -51.14 -0.11 3.29
CA THR A 164 -52.10 -1.08 3.78
C THR A 164 -53.51 -0.46 3.68
N GLY A 165 -54.48 -1.30 3.32
CA GLY A 165 -55.77 -0.89 2.75
C GLY A 165 -56.70 -0.03 3.61
N LYS A 166 -57.71 0.49 2.90
CA LYS A 166 -59.11 0.83 3.24
C LYS A 166 -59.69 1.32 1.90
N SER A 167 -60.80 0.85 1.34
CA SER A 167 -62.03 0.25 1.87
C SER A 167 -62.65 -0.68 0.83
#